data_AF-A0A836QJX0-F1
#
_entry.id   AF-A0A836QJX0-F1
#
_cell.length_a   1.000
_cell.length_b   1.000
_cell.length_c   1.000
_cell.angle_alpha   90.00
_cell.angle_beta   90.00
_cell.angle_gamma   90.00
#
_symmetry.space_group_name_H-M   'P 1'
#
loop_
_entity.id
_entity.type
_entity.pdbx_description
1 polymer ?
#
loop_
_entity_poly.entity_id
_entity_poly.type
_entity_poly.pdbx_seq_one_letter_code
_entity_poly.pdbx_strand_id
1 'polypeptide(L)'
;MVELYQSSKGPVSDDHDVATSRFRSLTGFFRIIFVGLTAIGILLAVHQILGLQILSRIVLLENSYLYLLLAFYLANVFLVFPFSLISPRDYVPAYDVILFLTCLSVGGYFSITGLRSLEEGWEFQSPIVPVVLAFLLWALIMEAA
;
A
#
# COMPACT_ATOMS: atom_id res chain seq x y z
N MET A 1 -6.91 40.82 -53.09
CA MET A 1 -7.62 39.65 -52.51
C MET A 1 -6.74 38.39 -52.61
N VAL A 2 -5.46 38.45 -52.19
CA VAL A 2 -4.52 37.30 -52.26
C VAL A 2 -3.54 37.28 -51.06
N GLU A 3 -3.92 37.81 -49.90
CA GLU A 3 -2.99 37.90 -48.74
C GLU A 3 -3.57 37.41 -47.40
N LEU A 4 -4.71 36.69 -47.40
CA LEU A 4 -5.38 36.29 -46.14
C LEU A 4 -5.63 34.78 -45.96
N TYR A 5 -4.97 33.90 -46.71
CA TYR A 5 -5.03 32.45 -46.43
C TYR A 5 -3.73 31.94 -45.81
N GLN A 6 -3.49 32.46 -44.61
CA GLN A 6 -2.93 31.78 -43.45
C GLN A 6 -2.05 30.56 -43.73
N SER A 7 -0.76 30.90 -43.85
CA SER A 7 0.30 30.22 -43.11
C SER A 7 -0.11 29.99 -41.65
N SER A 8 -0.76 28.86 -41.36
CA SER A 8 -0.87 28.29 -40.01
C SER A 8 -1.04 26.78 -40.10
N LYS A 9 -0.09 26.10 -40.74
CA LYS A 9 0.30 24.76 -40.32
C LYS A 9 1.56 24.88 -39.45
N GLY A 10 1.36 25.46 -38.26
CA GLY A 10 2.23 25.14 -37.13
C GLY A 10 2.12 23.63 -36.84
N PRO A 11 3.13 23.03 -36.18
CA PRO A 11 3.15 21.60 -35.96
C PRO A 11 1.85 21.18 -35.29
N VAL A 12 1.26 20.08 -35.74
CA VAL A 12 0.22 19.38 -35.00
C VAL A 12 0.85 19.09 -33.64
N SER A 13 0.47 19.88 -32.64
CA SER A 13 0.77 19.57 -31.25
C SER A 13 0.08 18.24 -31.00
N ASP A 14 0.89 17.21 -30.86
CA ASP A 14 0.48 15.89 -30.43
C ASP A 14 -0.17 16.07 -29.05
N ASP A 15 -1.47 16.32 -29.03
CA ASP A 15 -2.28 16.41 -27.82
C ASP A 15 -2.56 14.99 -27.30
N HIS A 16 -1.47 14.25 -27.09
CA HIS A 16 -1.44 12.97 -26.40
C HIS A 16 -0.71 13.09 -25.06
N ASP A 17 -0.46 14.32 -24.58
CA ASP A 17 0.15 14.61 -23.28
C ASP A 17 -0.89 14.99 -22.20
N VAL A 18 -2.11 14.45 -22.28
CA VAL A 18 -3.13 14.60 -21.20
C VAL A 18 -3.61 13.24 -20.68
N ALA A 19 -2.65 12.37 -20.40
CA ALA A 19 -2.80 11.43 -19.30
C ALA A 19 -1.75 11.81 -18.25
N THR A 20 -2.15 12.68 -17.32
CA THR A 20 -1.43 12.99 -16.08
C THR A 20 -0.96 11.69 -15.42
N SER A 21 0.26 11.26 -15.75
CA SER A 21 0.87 10.09 -15.15
C SER A 21 1.20 10.44 -13.71
N ARG A 22 0.22 10.17 -12.83
CA ARG A 22 0.37 10.13 -11.36
C ARG A 22 1.20 8.91 -10.91
N PHE A 23 1.62 8.06 -11.85
CA PHE A 23 2.37 6.84 -11.57
C PHE A 23 3.87 7.14 -11.60
N ARG A 24 4.55 6.89 -10.46
CA ARG A 24 6.01 6.95 -10.35
C ARG A 24 6.61 5.74 -11.08
N SER A 25 7.65 5.96 -11.89
CA SER A 25 8.52 4.87 -12.35
C SER A 25 9.34 4.37 -11.17
N LEU A 26 8.88 3.30 -10.52
CA LEU A 26 9.59 2.69 -9.39
C LEU A 26 10.96 2.17 -9.85
N THR A 27 12.02 2.78 -9.34
CA THR A 27 13.40 2.33 -9.51
C THR A 27 13.61 0.96 -8.85
N GLY A 28 14.48 0.14 -9.44
CA GLY A 28 14.47 -1.33 -9.31
C GLY A 28 14.36 -1.93 -7.90
N PHE A 29 15.01 -1.37 -6.89
CA PHE A 29 14.97 -1.90 -5.52
C PHE A 29 13.55 -1.86 -4.91
N PHE A 30 12.88 -0.70 -4.97
CA PHE A 30 11.52 -0.55 -4.46
C PHE A 30 10.51 -1.32 -5.30
N ARG A 31 10.76 -1.48 -6.60
CA ARG A 31 9.96 -2.36 -7.47
C ARG A 31 10.02 -3.82 -7.02
N ILE A 32 11.20 -4.32 -6.62
CA ILE A 32 11.34 -5.69 -6.11
C ILE A 32 10.57 -5.84 -4.79
N ILE A 33 10.66 -4.86 -3.88
CA ILE A 33 9.88 -4.84 -2.63
C ILE A 33 8.38 -4.89 -2.92
N PHE A 34 7.88 -4.02 -3.78
CA PHE A 34 6.47 -3.97 -4.17
C PHE A 34 5.95 -5.31 -4.70
N VAL A 35 6.70 -5.89 -5.65
CA VAL A 35 6.37 -7.20 -6.25
C VAL A 35 6.44 -8.30 -5.20
N GLY A 36 7.46 -8.26 -4.32
CA GLY A 36 7.63 -9.22 -3.23
C GLY A 36 6.46 -9.20 -2.25
N LEU A 37 6.08 -8.02 -1.73
CA LEU A 37 4.95 -7.89 -0.80
C LEU A 37 3.64 -8.32 -1.45
N THR A 38 3.41 -7.94 -2.72
CA THR A 38 2.20 -8.33 -3.45
C THR A 38 2.15 -9.84 -3.66
N ALA A 39 3.27 -10.46 -4.06
CA ALA A 39 3.36 -11.90 -4.23
C ALA A 39 3.13 -12.66 -2.90
N ILE A 40 3.69 -12.15 -1.79
CA ILE A 40 3.45 -12.72 -0.46
C ILE A 40 1.97 -12.58 -0.07
N GLY A 41 1.34 -11.42 -0.30
CA GLY A 41 -0.08 -11.21 -0.03
C GLY A 41 -0.98 -12.16 -0.82
N ILE A 42 -0.67 -12.38 -2.10
CA ILE A 42 -1.38 -13.37 -2.93
C ILE A 42 -1.16 -14.78 -2.40
N LEU A 43 0.07 -15.14 -2.02
CA LEU A 43 0.38 -16.46 -1.46
C LEU A 43 -0.40 -16.72 -0.18
N LEU A 44 -0.52 -15.72 0.70
CA LEU A 44 -1.34 -15.80 1.91
C LEU A 44 -2.83 -16.02 1.58
N ALA A 45 -3.37 -15.28 0.61
CA ALA A 45 -4.75 -15.44 0.18
C ALA A 45 -5.01 -16.84 -0.40
N VAL A 46 -4.09 -17.35 -1.22
CA VAL A 46 -4.15 -18.72 -1.76
C VAL A 46 -4.08 -19.75 -0.63
N HIS A 47 -3.18 -19.57 0.33
CA HIS A 47 -3.05 -20.45 1.49
C HIS A 47 -4.35 -20.52 2.30
N GLN A 48 -5.02 -19.38 2.51
CA GLN A 48 -6.28 -19.31 3.25
C GLN A 48 -7.47 -19.87 2.46
N ILE A 49 -7.67 -19.44 1.21
CA ILE A 49 -8.83 -19.83 0.39
C ILE A 49 -8.83 -21.32 0.06
N LEU A 50 -7.65 -21.88 -0.26
CA LEU A 50 -7.51 -23.31 -0.55
C LEU A 50 -7.49 -24.17 0.72
N GLY A 51 -7.51 -23.56 1.91
CA GLY A 51 -7.43 -24.31 3.17
C GLY A 51 -6.12 -25.08 3.32
N LEU A 52 -5.01 -24.57 2.76
CA LEU A 52 -3.70 -25.24 2.80
C LEU A 52 -3.15 -25.37 4.22
N GLN A 53 -3.79 -24.75 5.22
CA GLN A 53 -3.57 -25.00 6.64
C GLN A 53 -3.62 -26.50 7.01
N ILE A 54 -4.45 -27.30 6.33
CA ILE A 54 -4.54 -28.76 6.54
C ILE A 54 -3.25 -29.47 6.11
N LEU A 55 -2.61 -29.00 5.03
CA LEU A 55 -1.41 -29.60 4.44
C LEU A 55 -0.11 -29.05 5.06
N SER A 56 -0.07 -27.74 5.31
CA SER A 56 1.11 -27.01 5.81
C SER A 56 1.22 -26.98 7.33
N ARG A 57 0.18 -27.38 8.08
CA ARG A 57 0.08 -27.31 9.56
C ARG A 57 0.19 -25.89 10.14
N ILE A 58 0.37 -24.87 9.31
CA ILE A 58 0.35 -23.46 9.72
C ILE A 58 -1.09 -22.99 9.64
N VAL A 59 -1.69 -22.71 10.81
CA VAL A 59 -3.04 -22.16 10.93
C VAL A 59 -2.92 -20.68 11.24
N LEU A 60 -3.44 -19.84 10.35
CA LEU A 60 -3.55 -18.39 10.58
C LEU A 60 -4.96 -18.10 11.07
N LEU A 61 -5.06 -17.39 12.20
CA LEU A 61 -6.35 -16.84 12.63
C LEU A 61 -6.84 -15.84 11.58
N GLU A 62 -8.14 -15.83 11.33
CA GLU A 62 -8.77 -14.96 10.33
C GLU A 62 -8.40 -13.49 10.54
N ASN A 63 -8.52 -12.98 11.78
CA ASN A 63 -8.10 -11.62 12.11
C ASN A 63 -6.62 -11.37 11.82
N SER A 64 -5.74 -12.33 12.16
CA SER A 64 -4.30 -12.19 11.96
C SER A 64 -3.93 -12.15 10.47
N TYR A 65 -4.63 -12.96 9.67
CA TYR A 65 -4.52 -12.99 8.22
C TYR A 65 -4.97 -11.66 7.60
N LEU A 66 -6.13 -11.13 7.99
CA LEU A 66 -6.64 -9.86 7.50
C LEU A 66 -5.69 -8.70 7.81
N TYR A 67 -5.09 -8.69 9.01
CA TYR A 67 -4.08 -7.68 9.37
C TYR A 67 -2.81 -7.78 8.54
N LEU A 68 -2.34 -8.97 8.16
CA LEU A 68 -1.18 -9.12 7.25
C LEU A 68 -1.48 -8.59 5.86
N LEU A 69 -2.65 -8.94 5.31
CA LEU A 69 -3.06 -8.42 4.01
C LEU A 69 -3.15 -6.90 4.04
N LEU A 70 -3.81 -6.34 5.06
CA LEU A 70 -3.91 -4.90 5.25
C LEU A 70 -2.51 -4.28 5.33
N ALA A 71 -1.61 -4.82 6.15
CA ALA A 71 -0.26 -4.32 6.29
C ALA A 71 0.50 -4.28 4.97
N PHE A 72 0.46 -5.37 4.18
CA PHE A 72 1.21 -5.46 2.94
C PHE A 72 0.65 -4.58 1.83
N TYR A 73 -0.67 -4.57 1.65
CA TYR A 73 -1.29 -3.76 0.60
C TYR A 73 -1.25 -2.28 0.94
N LEU A 74 -1.53 -1.90 2.20
CA LEU A 74 -1.47 -0.49 2.62
C LEU A 74 -0.04 0.05 2.56
N ALA A 75 0.97 -0.73 2.99
CA ALA A 75 2.37 -0.32 2.84
C ALA A 75 2.73 -0.11 1.36
N ASN A 76 2.27 -1.00 0.47
CA ASN A 76 2.47 -0.85 -0.97
C ASN A 76 1.82 0.43 -1.56
N VAL A 77 0.70 0.90 -1.01
CA VAL A 77 0.06 2.17 -1.44
C VAL A 77 1.02 3.35 -1.25
N PHE A 78 1.65 3.47 -0.07
CA PHE A 78 2.63 4.53 0.21
C PHE A 78 3.88 4.47 -0.67
N LEU A 79 4.20 3.29 -1.21
CA LEU A 79 5.35 3.10 -2.07
C LEU A 79 5.03 3.47 -3.53
N VAL A 80 3.79 3.29 -3.98
CA VAL A 80 3.33 3.58 -5.35
C VAL A 80 2.91 5.05 -5.53
N PHE A 81 2.20 5.61 -4.54
CA PHE A 81 1.65 6.96 -4.64
C PHE A 81 2.57 7.98 -3.96
N PRO A 82 3.14 8.95 -4.69
CA PRO A 82 3.95 10.00 -4.08
C PRO A 82 3.07 10.91 -3.21
N PHE A 83 3.47 11.12 -1.95
CA PHE A 83 2.75 11.93 -0.96
C PHE A 83 2.63 13.43 -1.35
N SER A 84 3.48 13.94 -2.24
CA SER A 84 3.47 15.36 -2.64
C SER A 84 3.61 15.55 -4.14
N LEU A 85 2.84 16.49 -4.70
CA LEU A 85 2.90 16.96 -6.08
C LEU A 85 4.27 17.55 -6.46
N ILE A 86 5.10 17.88 -5.47
CA ILE A 86 6.45 18.45 -5.61
C ILE A 86 7.55 17.38 -5.37
N SER A 87 7.16 16.14 -5.05
CA SER A 87 8.12 15.10 -4.73
C SER A 87 8.96 14.72 -5.96
N PRO A 88 10.30 14.63 -5.83
CA PRO A 88 11.17 14.16 -6.90
C PRO A 88 10.71 12.81 -7.44
N ARG A 89 10.67 12.68 -8.77
CA ARG A 89 10.24 11.45 -9.46
C ARG A 89 11.31 10.34 -9.42
N ASP A 90 12.56 10.71 -9.15
CA ASP A 90 13.72 9.83 -9.33
C ASP A 90 14.00 8.93 -8.12
N TYR A 91 13.54 9.29 -6.92
CA TYR A 91 13.77 8.52 -5.70
C TYR A 91 12.57 8.57 -4.75
N VAL A 92 12.47 7.56 -3.87
CA VAL A 92 11.45 7.49 -2.83
C VAL A 92 11.88 8.38 -1.66
N PRO A 93 11.11 9.42 -1.29
CA PRO A 93 11.37 10.25 -0.12
C PRO A 93 11.40 9.43 1.17
N ALA A 94 12.21 9.87 2.14
CA ALA A 94 12.30 9.21 3.44
C ALA A 94 10.95 9.15 4.18
N TYR A 95 10.05 10.12 3.95
CA TYR A 95 8.69 10.13 4.52
C TYR A 95 7.86 8.92 4.07
N ASP A 96 7.82 8.65 2.75
CA ASP A 96 7.10 7.49 2.18
C ASP A 96 7.66 6.17 2.77
N VAL A 97 8.98 6.08 2.98
CA VAL A 97 9.62 4.91 3.61
C VAL A 97 9.24 4.77 5.09
N ILE A 98 9.18 5.88 5.83
CA ILE A 98 8.75 5.87 7.24
C ILE A 98 7.30 5.41 7.35
N LEU A 99 6.40 5.91 6.48
CA LEU A 99 4.99 5.49 6.46
C LEU A 99 4.85 4.01 6.08
N PHE A 100 5.60 3.56 5.06
CA PHE A 100 5.71 2.15 4.68
C PHE A 100 6.11 1.26 5.87
N LEU A 101 7.20 1.60 6.57
CA LEU A 101 7.69 0.82 7.71
C LEU A 101 6.73 0.87 8.89
N THR A 102 6.09 2.01 9.13
CA THR A 102 5.10 2.17 10.20
C THR A 102 3.89 1.29 9.93
N CYS A 103 3.39 1.27 8.68
CA CYS A 103 2.29 0.42 8.27
C CYS A 103 2.60 -1.07 8.50
N LEU A 104 3.78 -1.53 8.06
CA LEU A 104 4.21 -2.92 8.28
C LEU A 104 4.35 -3.25 9.77
N SER A 105 4.88 -2.33 10.57
CA SER A 105 5.10 -2.55 12.00
C SER A 105 3.78 -2.64 12.76
N VAL A 106 2.85 -1.72 12.50
CA VAL A 106 1.54 -1.69 13.17
C VAL A 106 0.67 -2.85 12.74
N GLY A 107 0.56 -3.12 11.43
CA GLY A 107 -0.21 -4.26 10.94
C GLY A 107 0.38 -5.61 11.34
N GLY A 108 1.72 -5.72 11.36
CA GLY A 108 2.43 -6.89 11.88
C GLY A 108 2.18 -7.11 13.38
N TYR A 109 2.14 -6.05 14.18
CA TYR A 109 1.79 -6.13 15.60
C TYR A 109 0.39 -6.74 15.80
N PHE A 110 -0.61 -6.26 15.07
CA PHE A 110 -1.98 -6.78 15.16
C PHE A 110 -2.10 -8.21 14.63
N SER A 111 -1.30 -8.57 13.62
CA SER A 111 -1.24 -9.96 13.15
C SER A 111 -0.68 -10.91 14.21
N ILE A 112 0.48 -10.58 14.79
CA ILE A 112 1.13 -11.43 15.80
C ILE A 112 0.26 -11.51 17.06
N THR A 113 -0.41 -10.41 17.41
CA THR A 113 -1.23 -10.34 18.62
C THR A 113 -2.69 -10.74 18.37
N GLY A 114 -3.03 -11.25 17.19
CA GLY A 114 -4.41 -11.58 16.83
C GLY A 114 -5.03 -12.68 17.70
N LEU A 115 -4.26 -13.71 18.07
CA LEU A 115 -4.73 -14.75 19.01
C LEU A 115 -4.95 -14.19 20.41
N ARG A 116 -4.01 -13.40 20.91
CA ARG A 116 -4.11 -12.75 22.22
C ARG A 116 -5.31 -11.81 22.30
N SER A 117 -5.57 -11.04 21.23
CA SER A 117 -6.72 -10.15 21.13
C SER A 117 -8.04 -10.89 21.29
N LEU A 118 -8.13 -12.10 20.71
CA LEU A 118 -9.29 -12.98 20.83
C LEU A 118 -9.42 -13.56 22.26
N GLU A 119 -8.33 -14.09 22.82
CA GLU A 119 -8.32 -14.72 24.15
C GLU A 119 -8.62 -13.72 25.28
N GLU A 120 -8.09 -12.50 25.18
CA GLU A 120 -8.32 -11.43 26.16
C GLU A 120 -9.61 -10.65 25.90
N GLY A 121 -10.34 -10.95 24.82
CA GLY A 121 -11.62 -10.30 24.50
C GLY A 121 -11.46 -8.79 24.32
N TRP A 122 -10.48 -8.35 23.54
CA TRP A 122 -10.20 -6.92 23.32
C TRP A 122 -11.36 -6.16 22.71
N GLU A 123 -12.31 -6.86 22.09
CA GLU A 123 -13.59 -6.31 21.65
C GLU A 123 -14.44 -5.75 22.80
N PHE A 124 -14.29 -6.29 24.01
CA PHE A 124 -14.96 -5.81 25.22
C PHE A 124 -14.07 -4.88 26.03
N GLN A 125 -12.79 -5.23 26.20
CA GLN A 125 -11.83 -4.43 26.95
C GLN A 125 -10.42 -4.60 26.39
N SER A 126 -10.01 -3.65 25.56
CA SER A 126 -8.65 -3.65 24.99
C SER A 126 -7.67 -2.88 25.87
N PRO A 127 -6.42 -3.36 26.02
CA PRO A 127 -5.34 -2.59 26.61
C PRO A 127 -5.09 -1.29 25.85
N ILE A 128 -4.48 -0.30 26.51
CA ILE A 128 -4.27 1.03 25.91
C ILE A 128 -3.34 1.01 24.67
N VAL A 129 -2.35 0.12 24.65
CA VAL A 129 -1.36 0.05 23.55
C VAL A 129 -2.02 -0.33 22.21
N PRO A 130 -2.78 -1.45 22.10
CA PRO A 130 -3.56 -1.78 20.91
C PRO A 130 -4.52 -0.67 20.48
N VAL A 131 -5.18 0.01 21.43
CA VAL A 131 -6.08 1.12 21.12
C VAL A 131 -5.35 2.25 20.40
N VAL A 132 -4.20 2.69 20.92
CA VAL A 132 -3.38 3.73 20.28
C VAL A 132 -2.90 3.30 18.90
N LEU A 133 -2.45 2.05 18.76
CA LEU A 133 -2.02 1.49 17.48
C LEU A 133 -3.17 1.38 16.47
N ALA A 134 -4.40 1.11 16.92
CA ALA A 134 -5.57 1.07 16.06
C ALA A 134 -5.91 2.46 15.51
N PHE A 135 -5.85 3.50 16.35
CA PHE A 135 -6.00 4.89 15.89
C PHE A 135 -4.88 5.31 14.94
N LEU A 136 -3.65 4.87 15.19
CA LEU A 136 -2.53 5.10 14.27
C LEU A 136 -2.74 4.41 12.91
N LEU A 137 -3.19 3.15 12.92
CA LEU A 137 -3.52 2.41 11.70
C LEU A 137 -4.65 3.08 10.93
N TRP A 138 -5.67 3.56 11.64
CA TRP A 138 -6.76 4.34 11.04
C TRP A 138 -6.25 5.63 10.39
N ALA A 139 -5.36 6.37 11.06
CA ALA A 139 -4.75 7.57 10.49
C ALA A 139 -3.93 7.25 9.22
N LEU A 140 -3.17 6.15 9.22
CA LEU A 140 -2.43 5.69 8.02
C LEU A 140 -3.37 5.35 6.86
N ILE A 141 -4.51 4.70 7.13
CA ILE A 141 -5.51 4.43 6.08
C ILE A 141 -6.07 5.73 5.51
N MET A 142 -6.38 6.70 6.37
CA MET A 142 -6.89 8.02 5.95
C MET A 142 -5.86 8.81 5.16
N GLU A 143 -4.57 8.67 5.49
CA GLU A 143 -3.47 9.32 4.77
C GLU A 143 -3.22 8.69 3.39
N ALA A 144 -3.51 7.39 3.25
CA ALA A 144 -3.33 6.65 2.00
C ALA A 144 -4.50 6.81 1.00
N ALA A 145 -5.67 7.25 1.47
CA ALA A 145 -6.92 7.37 0.69
C ALA A 145 -7.03 8.71 -0.06
#